data_AF-A0AAU3V2C4-F1
#
_entry.id   AF-A0AAU3V2C4-F1
#
_cell.length_a   1.000
_cell.length_b   1.000
_cell.length_c   1.000
_cell.angle_alpha   90.00
_cell.angle_beta   90.00
_cell.angle_gamma   90.00
#
_symmetry.space_group_name_H-M   'P 1'
#
loop_
_entity.id
_entity.type
_entity.pdbx_description
1 polymer ?
#
loop_
_entity_poly.entity_id
_entity_poly.type
_entity_poly.pdbx_seq_one_letter_code
_entity_poly.pdbx_strand_id
1 'polypeptide(L)'
;MTRWRRFESPGAGRTEYREIRQEGIRCFLRWGSVGADGKGSTSTLDDEEHARRHAARKAGEWLRKGFVEVDPPEDDTGPDPEAKVLDVLRAGARPHARPHAPAQEYLPVEGFEQVYRHVLAPGRPAGFHEYVVLRDDGRSAVRFAVRSDRSDAAAVSAFLDFVRTRRDLAFDGRSHHKVPLPEPVGAFSHALFCAPALGRGCVAYPAIADRVAAAFPVFDCEIGDADPEVLVDARIHGHGSLPYADWARRPQPVVDLRFDVQPSHYRRTRTFKVFGTADLEALLAALPGADPGSWLEVRSFRGETRRVTPAAVPSLAEVTSFLQG
;
A
#
# COMPACT_ATOMS: atom_id res chain seq x y z
N MET A 1 7.07 -19.09 -6.21
CA MET A 1 6.23 -20.25 -5.85
C MET A 1 4.79 -19.75 -5.71
N THR A 2 3.97 -19.90 -6.73
CA THR A 2 2.63 -19.28 -6.79
C THR A 2 1.54 -20.04 -6.02
N ARG A 3 1.80 -21.28 -5.58
CA ARG A 3 0.88 -22.05 -4.74
C ARG A 3 1.09 -21.75 -3.26
N TRP A 4 0.01 -21.74 -2.49
CA TRP A 4 0.08 -21.72 -1.04
C TRP A 4 0.74 -23.00 -0.52
N ARG A 5 1.64 -22.85 0.46
CA ARG A 5 2.12 -23.93 1.30
C ARG A 5 1.42 -23.81 2.65
N ARG A 6 0.87 -24.90 3.17
CA ARG A 6 0.11 -24.90 4.42
C ARG A 6 0.80 -25.74 5.48
N PHE A 7 0.76 -25.26 6.71
CA PHE A 7 1.37 -25.88 7.87
C PHE A 7 0.36 -25.91 9.01
N GLU A 8 0.12 -27.07 9.60
CA GLU A 8 -0.86 -27.23 10.68
C GLU A 8 -0.20 -27.68 11.99
N SER A 9 -0.72 -27.21 13.13
CA SER A 9 -0.23 -27.63 14.44
C SER A 9 -0.94 -28.90 14.91
N PRO A 10 -0.21 -29.91 15.44
CA PRO A 10 -0.79 -31.18 15.88
C PRO A 10 -1.42 -31.12 17.28
N GLY A 11 -1.78 -29.93 17.78
CA GLY A 11 -2.17 -29.73 19.19
C GLY A 11 -3.51 -30.37 19.58
N ALA A 12 -3.59 -30.85 20.83
CA ALA A 12 -4.82 -31.31 21.48
C ALA A 12 -5.78 -30.13 21.77
N GLY A 13 -6.38 -29.59 20.72
CA GLY A 13 -7.23 -28.40 20.75
C GLY A 13 -7.74 -28.06 19.35
N ARG A 14 -8.04 -26.78 19.10
CA ARG A 14 -8.41 -26.31 17.75
C ARG A 14 -7.15 -26.21 16.90
N THR A 15 -7.02 -27.06 15.88
CA THR A 15 -5.89 -27.06 14.93
C THR A 15 -5.66 -25.65 14.41
N GLU A 16 -4.42 -25.16 14.49
CA GLU A 16 -4.03 -23.89 13.89
C GLU A 16 -3.38 -24.15 12.54
N TYR A 17 -3.65 -23.30 11.56
CA TYR A 17 -2.97 -23.31 10.28
C TYR A 17 -2.10 -22.06 10.10
N ARG A 18 -1.03 -22.22 9.32
CA ARG A 18 -0.17 -21.16 8.81
C ARG A 18 0.09 -21.44 7.34
N GLU A 19 -0.04 -20.42 6.52
CA GLU A 19 0.12 -20.52 5.08
C GLU A 19 1.09 -19.47 4.59
N ILE A 20 1.88 -19.82 3.58
CA ILE A 20 2.77 -18.89 2.89
C ILE A 20 2.75 -19.11 1.39
N ARG A 21 2.74 -18.01 0.62
CA ARG A 21 2.81 -17.99 -0.84
C ARG A 21 3.77 -16.89 -1.27
N GLN A 22 4.56 -17.15 -2.31
CA GLN A 22 5.51 -16.17 -2.86
C GLN A 22 5.19 -15.84 -4.33
N GLU A 23 4.94 -14.56 -4.60
CA GLU A 23 4.73 -14.05 -5.96
C GLU A 23 5.77 -12.96 -6.24
N GLY A 24 6.74 -13.24 -7.10
CA GLY A 24 7.90 -12.36 -7.32
C GLY A 24 8.60 -12.00 -6.00
N ILE A 25 8.68 -10.70 -5.73
CA ILE A 25 9.30 -10.13 -4.53
C ILE A 25 8.38 -10.09 -3.30
N ARG A 26 7.14 -10.57 -3.41
CA ARG A 26 6.15 -10.52 -2.34
C ARG A 26 6.00 -11.86 -1.66
N CYS A 27 5.85 -11.84 -0.33
CA CYS A 27 5.44 -12.99 0.47
C CYS A 27 4.10 -12.69 1.14
N PHE A 28 3.10 -13.51 0.85
CA PHE A 28 1.80 -13.49 1.49
C PHE A 28 1.79 -14.54 2.59
N LEU A 29 1.33 -14.15 3.78
CA LEU A 29 1.18 -15.02 4.93
C LEU A 29 -0.28 -15.04 5.35
N ARG A 30 -0.82 -16.21 5.67
CA ARG A 30 -2.14 -16.37 6.31
C ARG A 30 -2.00 -17.28 7.54
N TRP A 31 -2.83 -17.07 8.55
CA TRP A 31 -2.84 -17.91 9.74
C TRP A 31 -4.19 -17.83 10.46
N GLY A 32 -4.59 -18.91 11.12
CA GLY A 32 -5.84 -18.95 11.85
C GLY A 32 -6.10 -20.31 12.46
N SER A 33 -7.33 -20.53 12.93
CA SER A 33 -7.80 -21.87 13.28
C SER A 33 -8.38 -22.55 12.05
N VAL A 34 -8.16 -23.85 11.89
CA VAL A 34 -8.80 -24.65 10.84
C VAL A 34 -10.32 -24.54 10.98
N GLY A 35 -11.01 -24.27 9.87
CA GLY A 35 -12.45 -24.02 9.83
C GLY A 35 -12.89 -22.66 10.39
N ALA A 36 -11.97 -21.71 10.56
CA ALA A 36 -12.28 -20.32 10.92
C ALA A 36 -11.68 -19.35 9.91
N ASP A 37 -12.18 -18.11 9.90
CA ASP A 37 -11.56 -17.03 9.14
C ASP A 37 -10.16 -16.72 9.70
N GLY A 38 -9.15 -16.82 8.83
CA GLY A 38 -7.79 -16.47 9.17
C GLY A 38 -7.49 -14.98 9.11
N LYS A 39 -6.34 -14.62 9.67
CA LYS A 39 -5.67 -13.34 9.47
C LYS A 39 -4.61 -13.49 8.38
N GLY A 40 -4.17 -12.37 7.81
CA GLY A 40 -3.08 -12.37 6.85
C GLY A 40 -2.21 -11.13 6.93
N SER A 41 -1.02 -11.25 6.35
CA SER A 41 -0.09 -10.15 6.11
C SER A 41 0.62 -10.33 4.78
N THR A 42 1.19 -9.23 4.29
CA THR A 42 1.99 -9.22 3.07
C THR A 42 3.29 -8.49 3.36
N SER A 43 4.40 -9.05 2.90
CA SER A 43 5.72 -8.44 2.95
C SER A 43 6.24 -8.28 1.53
N THR A 44 6.73 -7.09 1.20
CA THR A 44 7.41 -6.77 -0.06
C THR A 44 8.90 -6.71 0.24
N LEU A 45 9.71 -7.48 -0.48
CA LEU A 45 11.15 -7.62 -0.24
C LEU A 45 11.93 -6.97 -1.39
N ASP A 46 13.25 -6.82 -1.22
CA ASP A 46 14.10 -6.10 -2.19
C ASP A 46 14.18 -6.82 -3.55
N ASP A 47 14.17 -8.16 -3.53
CA ASP A 47 14.30 -9.00 -4.71
C ASP A 47 13.66 -10.39 -4.50
N GLU A 48 13.53 -11.15 -5.58
CA GLU A 48 12.89 -12.48 -5.55
C GLU A 48 13.68 -13.49 -4.72
N GLU A 49 15.01 -13.37 -4.66
CA GLU A 49 15.85 -14.28 -3.90
C GLU A 49 15.70 -14.03 -2.40
N HIS A 50 15.63 -12.76 -1.99
CA HIS A 50 15.33 -12.33 -0.64
C HIS A 50 13.93 -12.80 -0.24
N ALA A 51 12.92 -12.63 -1.11
CA ALA A 51 11.57 -13.17 -0.88
C ALA A 51 11.59 -14.70 -0.71
N ARG A 52 12.32 -15.43 -1.56
CA ARG A 52 12.48 -16.88 -1.47
C ARG A 52 13.14 -17.31 -0.15
N ARG A 53 14.26 -16.67 0.23
CA ARG A 53 14.94 -16.92 1.51
C ARG A 53 14.04 -16.59 2.70
N HIS A 54 13.27 -15.52 2.62
CA HIS A 54 12.30 -15.13 3.64
C HIS A 54 11.22 -16.20 3.83
N ALA A 55 10.62 -16.66 2.72
CA ALA A 55 9.58 -17.69 2.74
C ALA A 55 10.11 -19.02 3.29
N ALA A 56 11.28 -19.47 2.83
CA ALA A 56 11.94 -20.67 3.32
C ALA A 56 12.26 -20.59 4.83
N ARG A 57 12.77 -19.43 5.28
CA ARG A 57 13.04 -19.19 6.71
C ARG A 57 11.77 -19.27 7.55
N LYS A 58 10.65 -18.72 7.07
CA LYS A 58 9.36 -18.77 7.78
C LYS A 58 8.79 -20.19 7.85
N ALA A 59 8.81 -20.92 6.75
CA ALA A 59 8.46 -22.34 6.74
C ALA A 59 9.32 -23.15 7.73
N GLY A 60 10.63 -22.98 7.71
CA GLY A 60 11.55 -23.63 8.65
C GLY A 60 11.37 -23.20 10.11
N GLU A 61 10.90 -21.98 10.37
CA GLU A 61 10.49 -21.53 11.70
C GLU A 61 9.26 -22.30 12.20
N TRP A 62 8.27 -22.53 11.34
CA TRP A 62 7.04 -23.26 11.71
C TRP A 62 7.29 -24.75 11.91
N LEU A 63 8.09 -25.38 11.04
CA LEU A 63 8.51 -26.77 11.21
C LEU A 63 9.24 -26.98 12.55
N ARG A 64 10.16 -26.07 12.90
CA ARG A 64 10.83 -26.10 14.22
C ARG A 64 9.90 -25.90 15.41
N LYS A 65 8.75 -25.26 15.20
CA LYS A 65 7.68 -25.08 16.21
C LYS A 65 6.72 -26.26 16.26
N GLY A 66 7.01 -27.35 15.54
CA GLY A 66 6.19 -28.57 15.54
C GLY A 66 4.99 -28.52 14.60
N PHE A 67 4.89 -27.53 13.71
CA PHE A 67 3.91 -27.59 12.62
C PHE A 67 4.33 -28.62 11.58
N VAL A 68 3.35 -29.25 10.93
CA VAL A 68 3.57 -30.21 9.84
C VAL A 68 3.07 -29.59 8.54
N GLU A 69 3.86 -29.69 7.48
CA GLU A 69 3.42 -29.27 6.14
C GLU A 69 2.34 -30.24 5.63
N VAL A 70 1.21 -29.69 5.22
CA VAL A 70 0.07 -30.43 4.67
C VAL A 70 -0.29 -29.84 3.33
N ASP A 71 -0.92 -30.64 2.46
CA ASP A 71 -1.50 -30.09 1.26
C ASP A 71 -2.57 -29.06 1.64
N PRO A 72 -2.52 -27.83 1.11
CA PRO A 72 -3.60 -26.89 1.32
C PRO A 72 -4.90 -27.53 0.81
N PRO A 73 -6.03 -27.35 1.50
CA PRO A 73 -7.31 -27.77 0.94
C PRO A 73 -7.41 -27.20 -0.47
N GLU A 74 -7.85 -28.02 -1.42
CA GLU A 74 -8.21 -27.52 -2.74
C GLU A 74 -9.33 -26.51 -2.51
N ASP A 75 -9.07 -25.23 -2.79
CA ASP A 75 -10.13 -24.24 -2.93
C ASP A 75 -10.93 -24.72 -4.16
N ASP A 76 -11.94 -25.56 -3.93
CA ASP A 76 -12.71 -26.28 -4.98
C ASP A 76 -13.37 -25.35 -6.01
N THR A 77 -13.39 -24.05 -5.72
CA THR A 77 -13.61 -23.00 -6.70
C THR A 77 -12.76 -21.81 -6.27
N GLY A 78 -11.68 -21.54 -7.01
CA GLY A 78 -11.07 -20.21 -6.97
C GLY A 78 -12.13 -19.15 -7.28
N PRO A 79 -11.87 -17.86 -7.00
CA PRO A 79 -12.83 -16.82 -7.28
C PRO A 79 -13.31 -16.89 -8.73
N ASP A 80 -14.63 -16.88 -8.92
CA ASP A 80 -15.24 -16.88 -10.26
C ASP A 80 -14.63 -15.73 -11.09
N PRO A 81 -13.86 -16.06 -12.15
CA PRO A 81 -13.17 -15.05 -12.94
C PRO A 81 -14.15 -14.13 -13.69
N GLU A 82 -15.38 -14.60 -13.94
CA GLU A 82 -16.42 -13.83 -14.60
C GLU A 82 -17.25 -12.98 -13.63
N ALA A 83 -17.14 -13.20 -12.31
CA ALA A 83 -17.87 -12.45 -11.32
C ALA A 83 -17.57 -10.96 -11.43
N LYS A 84 -18.62 -10.13 -11.56
CA LYS A 84 -18.44 -8.69 -11.68
C LYS A 84 -18.02 -8.09 -10.33
N VAL A 85 -17.03 -7.20 -10.36
CA VAL A 85 -16.47 -6.55 -9.17
C VAL A 85 -17.57 -5.87 -8.34
N LEU A 86 -18.47 -5.14 -9.00
CA LEU A 86 -19.52 -4.39 -8.33
C LEU A 86 -20.53 -5.30 -7.61
N ASP A 87 -20.82 -6.46 -8.18
CA ASP A 87 -21.75 -7.43 -7.59
C ASP A 87 -21.15 -8.05 -6.32
N VAL A 88 -19.85 -8.39 -6.36
CA VAL A 88 -19.12 -8.87 -5.18
C VAL A 88 -19.06 -7.81 -4.08
N LEU A 89 -18.83 -6.54 -4.44
CA LEU A 89 -18.81 -5.43 -3.47
C LEU A 89 -20.18 -5.21 -2.81
N ARG A 90 -21.26 -5.24 -3.60
CA ARG A 90 -22.65 -5.06 -3.14
C ARG A 90 -23.14 -6.21 -2.27
N ALA A 91 -22.76 -7.44 -2.62
CA ALA A 91 -23.09 -8.64 -1.84
C ALA A 91 -22.54 -8.57 -0.41
N GLY A 92 -21.58 -7.67 -0.13
CA GLY A 92 -21.19 -7.33 1.23
C GLY A 92 -20.50 -8.46 1.98
N ALA A 93 -20.05 -9.50 1.28
CA ALA A 93 -19.32 -10.64 1.83
C ALA A 93 -17.91 -10.22 2.27
N ARG A 94 -17.84 -9.35 3.29
CA ARG A 94 -16.65 -9.22 4.11
C ARG A 94 -16.63 -10.47 4.99
N PRO A 95 -15.52 -11.22 5.07
CA PRO A 95 -15.37 -12.34 6.01
C PRO A 95 -15.66 -11.96 7.49
N HIS A 96 -15.77 -10.67 7.80
CA HIS A 96 -16.05 -10.14 9.15
C HIS A 96 -17.29 -9.24 9.21
N ALA A 97 -18.15 -9.25 8.18
CA ALA A 97 -19.42 -8.54 8.26
C ALA A 97 -20.27 -9.20 9.36
N ARG A 98 -20.78 -8.39 10.30
CA ARG A 98 -21.79 -8.86 11.25
C ARG A 98 -22.96 -9.44 10.43
N PRO A 99 -23.66 -10.49 10.91
CA PRO A 99 -24.78 -11.13 10.19
C PRO A 99 -25.92 -10.19 9.73
N HIS A 100 -25.89 -8.92 10.18
CA HIS A 100 -26.87 -7.88 9.86
C HIS A 100 -26.22 -6.58 9.38
N ALA A 101 -24.99 -6.62 8.86
CA ALA A 101 -24.43 -5.45 8.19
C ALA A 101 -25.28 -5.16 6.93
N PRO A 102 -25.80 -3.93 6.77
CA PRO A 102 -26.58 -3.60 5.59
C PRO A 102 -25.71 -3.79 4.34
N ALA A 103 -26.37 -4.23 3.25
CA ALA A 103 -25.73 -4.32 1.93
C ALA A 103 -25.07 -2.98 1.58
N GLN A 104 -23.92 -3.04 0.91
CA GLN A 104 -23.26 -1.82 0.48
C GLN A 104 -23.97 -1.27 -0.75
N GLU A 105 -24.31 0.01 -0.67
CA GLU A 105 -24.94 0.69 -1.78
C GLU A 105 -23.88 1.42 -2.61
N TYR A 106 -23.87 1.14 -3.91
CA TYR A 106 -23.02 1.79 -4.89
C TYR A 106 -23.89 2.42 -5.96
N LEU A 107 -23.88 3.75 -6.02
CA LEU A 107 -24.66 4.54 -6.97
C LEU A 107 -23.81 4.97 -8.16
N PRO A 108 -24.37 5.02 -9.37
CA PRO A 108 -23.66 5.59 -10.53
C PRO A 108 -23.30 7.06 -10.26
N VAL A 109 -22.15 7.48 -10.78
CA VAL A 109 -21.75 8.90 -10.75
C VAL A 109 -22.25 9.59 -12.00
N GLU A 110 -23.04 10.66 -11.83
CA GLU A 110 -23.59 11.43 -12.95
C GLU A 110 -22.48 11.95 -13.86
N GLY A 111 -22.68 11.83 -15.18
CA GLY A 111 -21.69 12.22 -16.19
C GLY A 111 -20.57 11.20 -16.44
N PHE A 112 -20.49 10.12 -15.64
CA PHE A 112 -19.42 9.12 -15.75
C PHE A 112 -19.97 7.71 -15.96
N GLU A 113 -19.83 7.22 -17.19
CA GLU A 113 -20.16 5.83 -17.51
C GLU A 113 -19.23 4.86 -16.75
N GLN A 114 -19.80 3.76 -16.23
CA GLN A 114 -19.07 2.70 -15.53
C GLN A 114 -18.30 3.16 -14.28
N VAL A 115 -18.72 4.28 -13.69
CA VAL A 115 -18.19 4.80 -12.43
C VAL A 115 -19.26 4.76 -11.37
N TYR A 116 -18.90 4.22 -10.20
CA TYR A 116 -19.79 4.08 -9.06
C TYR A 116 -19.16 4.66 -7.81
N ARG A 117 -19.98 5.24 -6.94
CA ARG A 117 -19.59 5.76 -5.64
C ARG A 117 -20.29 4.98 -4.53
N HIS A 118 -19.54 4.53 -3.54
CA HIS A 118 -20.09 3.94 -2.33
C HIS A 118 -20.86 4.98 -1.51
N VAL A 119 -22.07 4.63 -1.09
CA VAL A 119 -22.93 5.48 -0.25
C VAL A 119 -22.61 5.21 1.22
N LEU A 120 -22.22 6.26 1.94
CA LEU A 120 -22.03 6.18 3.38
C LEU A 120 -23.38 6.23 4.09
N ALA A 121 -23.61 5.29 5.02
CA ALA A 121 -24.83 5.28 5.82
C ALA A 121 -24.95 6.57 6.67
N PRO A 122 -26.17 7.15 6.80
CA PRO A 122 -26.41 8.34 7.62
C PRO A 122 -25.93 8.16 9.07
N GLY A 123 -25.34 9.21 9.66
CA GLY A 123 -24.92 9.22 11.07
C GLY A 123 -23.58 8.53 11.39
N ARG A 124 -22.87 8.00 10.38
CA ARG A 124 -21.46 7.59 10.51
C ARG A 124 -20.57 8.84 10.59
N PRO A 125 -19.51 8.87 11.42
CA PRO A 125 -18.52 9.95 11.36
C PRO A 125 -17.97 10.09 9.95
N ALA A 126 -17.54 11.31 9.58
CA ALA A 126 -17.01 11.63 8.24
C ALA A 126 -16.09 10.52 7.73
N GLY A 127 -16.58 9.78 6.73
CA GLY A 127 -15.90 8.65 6.15
C GLY A 127 -15.20 9.04 4.86
N PHE A 128 -15.04 8.07 3.97
CA PHE A 128 -14.50 8.27 2.64
C PHE A 128 -15.60 8.10 1.59
N HIS A 129 -15.64 8.99 0.60
CA HIS A 129 -16.25 8.67 -0.68
C HIS A 129 -15.30 7.72 -1.41
N GLU A 130 -15.73 6.49 -1.60
CA GLU A 130 -14.98 5.48 -2.34
C GLU A 130 -15.57 5.39 -3.75
N TYR A 131 -14.72 5.61 -4.74
CA TYR A 131 -15.07 5.55 -6.15
C TYR A 131 -14.50 4.28 -6.76
N VAL A 132 -15.30 3.63 -7.60
CA VAL A 132 -14.97 2.42 -8.33
C VAL A 132 -15.14 2.73 -9.81
N VAL A 133 -14.04 2.69 -10.56
CA VAL A 133 -14.02 2.87 -12.01
C VAL A 133 -13.88 1.49 -12.64
N LEU A 134 -14.96 0.99 -13.26
CA LEU A 134 -14.97 -0.36 -13.82
C LEU A 134 -14.18 -0.44 -15.14
N ARG A 135 -13.74 -1.66 -15.44
CA ARG A 135 -13.00 -2.05 -16.64
C ARG A 135 -13.43 -3.46 -17.04
N ASP A 136 -13.23 -3.79 -18.33
CA ASP A 136 -13.41 -5.15 -18.83
C ASP A 136 -14.83 -5.69 -18.51
N ASP A 137 -15.84 -4.93 -18.92
CA ASP A 137 -17.26 -5.16 -18.58
C ASP A 137 -17.51 -5.36 -17.08
N GLY A 138 -16.73 -4.71 -16.21
CA GLY A 138 -16.87 -4.82 -14.76
C GLY A 138 -16.18 -6.02 -14.12
N ARG A 139 -15.39 -6.81 -14.86
CA ARG A 139 -14.56 -7.89 -14.29
C ARG A 139 -13.34 -7.37 -13.54
N SER A 140 -12.90 -6.15 -13.79
CA SER A 140 -11.81 -5.49 -13.07
C SER A 140 -12.17 -4.04 -12.77
N ALA A 141 -11.46 -3.41 -11.83
CA ALA A 141 -11.71 -2.02 -11.47
C ALA A 141 -10.46 -1.31 -10.94
N VAL A 142 -10.46 0.02 -11.05
CA VAL A 142 -9.56 0.90 -10.28
C VAL A 142 -10.38 1.59 -9.20
N ARG A 143 -9.89 1.56 -7.96
CA ARG A 143 -10.55 2.19 -6.82
C ARG A 143 -9.73 3.35 -6.27
N PHE A 144 -10.40 4.39 -5.82
CA PHE A 144 -9.77 5.43 -5.00
C PHE A 144 -10.75 5.94 -3.95
N ALA A 145 -10.22 6.54 -2.89
CA ALA A 145 -11.00 7.03 -1.76
C ALA A 145 -10.61 8.48 -1.45
N VAL A 146 -11.60 9.29 -1.12
CA VAL A 146 -11.45 10.71 -0.77
C VAL A 146 -12.19 10.97 0.52
N ARG A 147 -11.62 11.75 1.44
CA ARG A 147 -12.34 12.20 2.64
C ARG A 147 -13.63 12.94 2.29
N SER A 148 -14.76 12.47 2.82
CA SER A 148 -16.08 12.99 2.49
C SER A 148 -16.29 14.45 2.91
N ASP A 149 -15.80 14.82 4.09
CA ASP A 149 -15.90 16.16 4.68
C ASP A 149 -15.01 17.21 4.00
N ARG A 150 -14.09 16.77 3.14
CA ARG A 150 -13.13 17.61 2.40
C ARG A 150 -13.14 17.27 0.91
N SER A 151 -14.28 16.79 0.42
CA SER A 151 -14.48 16.50 -1.01
C SER A 151 -14.78 17.77 -1.79
N ASP A 152 -14.14 17.93 -2.95
CA ASP A 152 -14.46 18.96 -3.94
C ASP A 152 -14.99 18.23 -5.18
N ALA A 153 -16.23 18.55 -5.57
CA ALA A 153 -16.89 17.87 -6.67
C ALA A 153 -16.19 18.10 -8.02
N ALA A 154 -15.66 19.30 -8.26
CA ALA A 154 -14.94 19.61 -9.50
C ALA A 154 -13.60 18.86 -9.54
N ALA A 155 -12.87 18.82 -8.42
CA ALA A 155 -11.62 18.07 -8.32
C ALA A 155 -11.86 16.56 -8.50
N VAL A 156 -12.89 16.00 -7.86
CA VAL A 156 -13.27 14.59 -8.05
C VAL A 156 -13.62 14.30 -9.50
N SER A 157 -14.42 15.16 -10.14
CA SER A 157 -14.80 15.02 -11.55
C SER A 157 -13.57 15.01 -12.47
N ALA A 158 -12.66 15.97 -12.29
CA ALA A 158 -11.43 16.04 -13.07
C ALA A 158 -10.53 14.80 -12.86
N PHE A 159 -10.41 14.33 -11.61
CA PHE A 159 -9.65 13.11 -11.33
C PHE A 159 -10.30 11.86 -11.94
N LEU A 160 -11.63 11.77 -11.90
CA LEU A 160 -12.39 10.67 -12.51
C LEU A 160 -12.17 10.59 -14.02
N ASP A 161 -12.21 11.72 -14.71
CA ASP A 161 -11.92 11.76 -16.16
C ASP A 161 -10.50 11.28 -16.47
N PHE A 162 -9.54 11.71 -15.66
CA PHE A 162 -8.16 11.29 -15.79
C PHE A 162 -7.98 9.80 -15.55
N VAL A 163 -8.52 9.25 -14.45
CA VAL A 163 -8.41 7.83 -14.09
C VAL A 163 -9.14 6.96 -15.11
N ARG A 164 -10.36 7.34 -15.53
CA ARG A 164 -11.16 6.58 -16.50
C ARG A 164 -10.38 6.33 -17.78
N THR A 165 -9.71 7.34 -18.31
CA THR A 165 -8.95 7.23 -19.57
C THR A 165 -7.62 6.47 -19.45
N ARG A 166 -7.16 6.16 -18.23
CA ARG A 166 -5.84 5.58 -17.95
C ARG A 166 -5.88 4.34 -17.05
N ARG A 167 -7.07 3.83 -16.73
CA ARG A 167 -7.29 2.71 -15.80
C ARG A 167 -6.51 1.43 -16.16
N ASP A 168 -6.16 1.24 -17.43
CA ASP A 168 -5.34 0.13 -17.90
C ASP A 168 -3.90 0.13 -17.37
N LEU A 169 -3.35 1.30 -16.99
CA LEU A 169 -1.98 1.41 -16.48
C LEU A 169 -1.75 0.55 -15.23
N ALA A 170 -2.78 0.38 -14.40
CA ALA A 170 -2.66 -0.44 -13.20
C ALA A 170 -2.63 -1.96 -13.48
N PHE A 171 -2.80 -2.39 -14.73
CA PHE A 171 -2.91 -3.79 -15.13
C PHE A 171 -1.94 -4.18 -16.25
N ASP A 172 -0.96 -3.33 -16.58
CA ASP A 172 0.01 -3.58 -17.65
C ASP A 172 1.19 -4.48 -17.25
N GLY A 173 1.15 -5.04 -16.03
CA GLY A 173 2.18 -5.90 -15.46
C GLY A 173 3.23 -5.17 -14.61
N ARG A 174 3.27 -3.83 -14.61
CA ARG A 174 4.08 -3.07 -13.66
C ARG A 174 3.39 -2.95 -12.30
N SER A 175 4.17 -2.74 -11.25
CA SER A 175 3.62 -2.59 -9.90
C SER A 175 2.92 -1.25 -9.68
N HIS A 176 3.41 -0.19 -10.32
CA HIS A 176 2.85 1.14 -10.23
C HIS A 176 3.26 2.04 -11.41
N HIS A 177 2.54 3.15 -11.58
CA HIS A 177 2.87 4.27 -12.46
C HIS A 177 2.60 5.59 -11.75
N LYS A 178 3.58 6.49 -11.74
CA LYS A 178 3.40 7.90 -11.37
C LYS A 178 3.25 8.71 -12.65
N VAL A 179 2.11 9.38 -12.83
CA VAL A 179 1.76 10.05 -14.09
C VAL A 179 1.41 11.50 -13.80
N PRO A 180 1.98 12.48 -14.54
CA PRO A 180 1.59 13.88 -14.40
C PRO A 180 0.13 14.09 -14.83
N LEU A 181 -0.59 14.90 -14.06
CA LEU A 181 -1.91 15.38 -14.43
C LEU A 181 -1.76 16.49 -15.48
N PRO A 182 -2.63 16.56 -16.52
CA PRO A 182 -2.57 17.61 -17.53
C PRO A 182 -2.71 19.01 -16.94
N GLU A 183 -3.55 19.12 -15.91
CA GLU A 183 -3.72 20.28 -15.06
C GLU A 183 -3.81 19.81 -13.61
N PRO A 184 -3.39 20.61 -12.62
CA PRO A 184 -3.52 20.24 -11.22
C PRO A 184 -4.97 19.95 -10.83
N VAL A 185 -5.19 18.87 -10.11
CA VAL A 185 -6.51 18.52 -9.55
C VAL A 185 -6.50 18.82 -8.06
N GLY A 186 -7.19 19.91 -7.68
CA GLY A 186 -6.98 20.52 -6.37
C GLY A 186 -5.54 21.02 -6.28
N ALA A 187 -4.79 20.56 -5.27
CA ALA A 187 -3.37 20.87 -5.13
C ALA A 187 -2.44 19.84 -5.80
N PHE A 188 -2.97 18.70 -6.27
CA PHE A 188 -2.15 17.59 -6.76
C PHE A 188 -1.74 17.78 -8.21
N SER A 189 -0.47 17.46 -8.51
CA SER A 189 0.08 17.53 -9.87
C SER A 189 0.22 16.16 -10.53
N HIS A 190 0.06 15.06 -9.80
CA HIS A 190 0.28 13.71 -10.29
C HIS A 190 -0.80 12.74 -9.82
N ALA A 191 -0.88 11.60 -10.51
CA ALA A 191 -1.63 10.42 -10.10
C ALA A 191 -0.69 9.23 -9.97
N LEU A 192 -0.86 8.45 -8.91
CA LEU A 192 -0.21 7.16 -8.71
C LEU A 192 -1.22 6.06 -9.00
N PHE A 193 -0.98 5.26 -10.03
CA PHE A 193 -1.70 4.01 -10.28
C PHE A 193 -0.92 2.86 -9.66
N CYS A 194 -1.57 2.01 -8.87
CA CYS A 194 -0.97 0.85 -8.25
C CYS A 194 -1.70 -0.42 -8.70
N ALA A 195 -0.93 -1.41 -9.14
CA ALA A 195 -1.46 -2.72 -9.46
C ALA A 195 -2.18 -3.35 -8.27
N PRO A 196 -3.11 -4.30 -8.48
CA PRO A 196 -3.92 -4.89 -7.40
C PRO A 196 -3.10 -5.37 -6.19
N ALA A 197 -1.97 -6.05 -6.45
CA ALA A 197 -1.08 -6.55 -5.43
C ALA A 197 -0.44 -5.46 -4.56
N LEU A 198 -0.16 -4.28 -5.14
CA LEU A 198 0.40 -3.14 -4.42
C LEU A 198 -0.69 -2.28 -3.80
N GLY A 199 -1.75 -1.94 -4.54
CA GLY A 199 -2.77 -0.98 -4.12
C GLY A 199 -3.64 -1.46 -2.97
N ARG A 200 -3.74 -2.78 -2.74
CA ARG A 200 -4.51 -3.40 -1.63
C ARG A 200 -5.96 -2.89 -1.52
N GLY A 201 -6.53 -2.42 -2.64
CA GLY A 201 -7.80 -1.69 -2.67
C GLY A 201 -9.01 -2.50 -2.19
N CYS A 202 -8.91 -3.84 -2.24
CA CYS A 202 -9.99 -4.76 -1.89
C CYS A 202 -9.53 -5.96 -1.06
N VAL A 203 -8.56 -5.79 -0.14
CA VAL A 203 -8.12 -6.90 0.74
C VAL A 203 -9.27 -7.52 1.55
N ALA A 204 -10.31 -6.74 1.87
CA ALA A 204 -11.52 -7.23 2.55
C ALA A 204 -12.43 -8.11 1.67
N TYR A 205 -12.15 -8.21 0.36
CA TYR A 205 -12.90 -8.97 -0.63
C TYR A 205 -11.96 -9.89 -1.41
N PRO A 206 -11.54 -11.02 -0.81
CA PRO A 206 -10.55 -11.91 -1.42
C PRO A 206 -10.92 -12.35 -2.84
N ALA A 207 -12.21 -12.46 -3.17
CA ALA A 207 -12.69 -12.93 -4.46
C ALA A 207 -12.45 -11.98 -5.66
N ILE A 208 -12.10 -10.72 -5.38
CA ILE A 208 -11.81 -9.68 -6.38
C ILE A 208 -10.50 -8.95 -6.11
N ALA A 209 -9.74 -9.36 -5.09
CA ALA A 209 -8.59 -8.61 -4.58
C ALA A 209 -7.47 -8.44 -5.61
N ASP A 210 -7.32 -9.41 -6.52
CA ASP A 210 -6.38 -9.43 -7.63
C ASP A 210 -6.88 -8.71 -8.89
N ARG A 211 -8.17 -8.31 -8.91
CA ARG A 211 -8.83 -7.62 -10.04
C ARG A 211 -9.16 -6.17 -9.74
N VAL A 212 -8.88 -5.72 -8.52
CA VAL A 212 -9.09 -4.33 -8.11
C VAL A 212 -7.77 -3.64 -7.78
N ALA A 213 -7.38 -2.75 -8.67
CA ALA A 213 -6.26 -1.84 -8.52
C ALA A 213 -6.63 -0.61 -7.68
N ALA A 214 -5.61 0.20 -7.35
CA ALA A 214 -5.81 1.49 -6.69
C ALA A 214 -5.25 2.65 -7.51
N ALA A 215 -5.84 3.84 -7.38
CA ALA A 215 -5.28 5.09 -7.86
C ALA A 215 -5.32 6.16 -6.77
N PHE A 216 -4.34 7.06 -6.75
CA PHE A 216 -4.22 8.11 -5.74
C PHE A 216 -3.79 9.42 -6.38
N PRO A 217 -4.39 10.57 -6.02
CA PRO A 217 -3.80 11.86 -6.33
C PRO A 217 -2.61 12.12 -5.39
N VAL A 218 -1.47 12.52 -5.95
CA VAL A 218 -0.21 12.73 -5.22
C VAL A 218 0.48 14.01 -5.70
N PHE A 219 1.33 14.57 -4.84
CA PHE A 219 2.30 15.58 -5.26
C PHE A 219 3.51 14.90 -5.89
N ASP A 220 4.23 15.65 -6.72
CA ASP A 220 5.42 15.14 -7.41
C ASP A 220 6.47 14.57 -6.43
N CYS A 221 6.71 15.27 -5.31
CA CYS A 221 7.77 14.91 -4.38
C CYS A 221 7.48 13.70 -3.46
N GLU A 222 6.31 13.06 -3.59
CA GLU A 222 5.83 12.07 -2.61
C GLU A 222 6.24 10.65 -2.91
N ILE A 223 6.52 10.37 -4.18
CA ILE A 223 6.97 9.09 -4.72
C ILE A 223 8.11 9.40 -5.70
N GLY A 224 9.24 8.71 -5.56
CA GLY A 224 10.36 8.89 -6.46
C GLY A 224 10.07 8.35 -7.87
N ASP A 225 10.65 8.98 -8.88
CA ASP A 225 10.37 8.64 -10.29
C ASP A 225 10.85 7.23 -10.68
N ALA A 226 11.88 6.75 -9.99
CA ALA A 226 12.47 5.44 -10.18
C ALA A 226 12.38 4.58 -8.92
N ASP A 227 11.44 4.88 -8.01
CA ASP A 227 11.30 4.13 -6.78
C ASP A 227 10.94 2.67 -7.09
N PRO A 228 11.71 1.69 -6.60
CA PRO A 228 11.31 0.31 -6.70
C PRO A 228 10.06 0.08 -5.85
N GLU A 229 9.33 -0.97 -6.18
CA GLU A 229 8.06 -1.30 -5.52
C GLU A 229 8.16 -1.35 -3.99
N VAL A 230 9.26 -1.84 -3.43
CA VAL A 230 9.46 -1.92 -1.97
C VAL A 230 9.41 -0.53 -1.29
N LEU A 231 9.91 0.53 -1.96
CA LEU A 231 9.84 1.89 -1.42
C LEU A 231 8.44 2.48 -1.58
N VAL A 232 7.77 2.20 -2.70
CA VAL A 232 6.39 2.63 -2.92
C VAL A 232 5.44 1.95 -1.92
N ASP A 233 5.57 0.65 -1.69
CA ASP A 233 4.79 -0.09 -0.67
C ASP A 233 5.04 0.49 0.72
N ALA A 234 6.29 0.82 1.07
CA ALA A 234 6.62 1.48 2.33
C ALA A 234 5.99 2.88 2.44
N ARG A 235 5.88 3.62 1.32
CA ARG A 235 5.28 4.96 1.31
C ARG A 235 3.75 4.94 1.33
N ILE A 236 3.10 3.86 0.89
CA ILE A 236 1.64 3.74 0.95
C ILE A 236 1.19 3.04 2.25
N HIS A 237 1.90 2.00 2.69
CA HIS A 237 1.46 1.12 3.78
C HIS A 237 2.41 1.06 4.99
N GLY A 238 3.60 1.67 4.90
CA GLY A 238 4.63 1.58 5.93
C GLY A 238 4.51 2.64 7.04
N HIS A 239 5.56 2.71 7.87
CA HIS A 239 5.64 3.61 9.03
C HIS A 239 5.67 5.10 8.64
N GLY A 240 6.22 5.44 7.47
CA GLY A 240 6.14 6.77 6.88
C GLY A 240 5.09 6.82 5.76
N SER A 241 3.89 6.29 6.00
CA SER A 241 2.84 6.22 4.96
C SER A 241 2.29 7.60 4.61
N LEU A 242 1.81 7.74 3.36
CA LEU A 242 1.10 8.92 2.91
C LEU A 242 -0.18 9.08 3.75
N PRO A 243 -0.51 10.31 4.17
CA PRO A 243 -1.83 10.57 4.74
C PRO A 243 -2.89 10.23 3.69
N TYR A 244 -4.08 9.88 4.16
CA TYR A 244 -5.21 9.66 3.26
C TYR A 244 -5.43 10.87 2.34
N ALA A 245 -5.91 10.61 1.13
CA ALA A 245 -6.22 11.66 0.18
C ALA A 245 -7.32 12.57 0.73
N ASP A 246 -6.90 13.80 1.05
CA ASP A 246 -7.76 14.95 1.24
C ASP A 246 -7.31 15.99 0.20
N TRP A 247 -8.25 16.71 -0.43
CA TRP A 247 -7.93 17.60 -1.56
C TRP A 247 -7.17 18.86 -1.16
N ALA A 248 -6.98 19.11 0.13
CA ALA A 248 -6.38 20.32 0.68
C ALA A 248 -5.03 20.07 1.38
N ARG A 249 -4.53 18.82 1.40
CA ARG A 249 -3.32 18.47 2.13
C ARG A 249 -2.11 19.11 1.49
N ARG A 250 -1.11 19.37 2.32
CA ARG A 250 0.18 19.86 1.85
C ARG A 250 1.03 18.70 1.29
N PRO A 251 2.01 19.01 0.43
CA PRO A 251 2.98 18.01 -0.02
C PRO A 251 3.71 17.38 1.17
N GLN A 252 3.85 16.06 1.15
CA GLN A 252 4.66 15.34 2.11
C GLN A 252 5.77 14.59 1.35
N PRO A 253 6.93 15.23 1.15
CA PRO A 253 7.97 14.63 0.34
C PRO A 253 8.45 13.32 0.97
N VAL A 254 8.90 12.38 0.12
CA VAL A 254 9.49 11.13 0.59
C VAL A 254 10.75 11.43 1.43
N VAL A 255 10.83 10.80 2.61
CA VAL A 255 11.99 10.92 3.51
C VAL A 255 12.76 9.61 3.41
N ASP A 256 13.73 9.57 2.51
CA ASP A 256 14.53 8.39 2.26
C ASP A 256 15.96 8.55 2.79
N LEU A 257 16.31 7.75 3.80
CA LEU A 257 17.50 7.96 4.63
C LEU A 257 18.39 6.73 4.69
N ARG A 258 19.70 6.97 4.77
CA ARG A 258 20.67 6.03 5.34
C ARG A 258 21.63 6.82 6.24
N PHE A 259 22.11 6.22 7.32
CA PHE A 259 22.87 6.95 8.33
C PHE A 259 23.69 6.05 9.24
N ASP A 260 24.69 6.67 9.87
CA ASP A 260 25.41 6.18 11.04
C ASP A 260 25.59 7.37 11.97
N VAL A 261 24.68 7.57 12.93
CA VAL A 261 24.73 8.67 13.90
C VAL A 261 25.00 8.06 15.26
N GLN A 262 26.13 8.40 15.88
CA GLN A 262 26.55 7.87 17.18
C GLN A 262 26.91 9.01 18.13
N PRO A 263 26.54 8.95 19.42
CA PRO A 263 25.59 7.99 20.00
C PRO A 263 24.15 8.30 19.53
N SER A 264 23.38 7.26 19.21
CA SER A 264 21.95 7.39 18.92
C SER A 264 21.20 6.11 19.28
N HIS A 265 19.90 6.25 19.60
CA HIS A 265 19.01 5.11 19.77
C HIS A 265 18.65 4.45 18.42
N TYR A 266 18.85 5.17 17.31
CA TYR A 266 18.67 4.62 15.98
C TYR A 266 19.80 3.65 15.65
N ARG A 267 19.43 2.48 15.12
CA ARG A 267 20.41 1.55 14.56
C ARG A 267 20.97 2.12 13.26
N ARG A 268 22.29 2.02 13.09
CA ARG A 268 22.96 2.30 11.83
C ARG A 268 22.24 1.63 10.67
N THR A 269 22.00 2.38 9.61
CA THR A 269 21.34 1.91 8.39
C THR A 269 22.21 2.22 7.18
N ARG A 270 22.68 1.18 6.47
CA ARG A 270 23.59 1.31 5.31
C ARG A 270 22.87 1.41 3.96
N THR A 271 21.60 1.02 3.91
CA THR A 271 20.74 1.06 2.72
C THR A 271 19.69 2.15 2.89
N PHE A 272 19.28 2.77 1.80
CA PHE A 272 18.17 3.71 1.82
C PHE A 272 16.88 3.03 2.27
N LYS A 273 16.13 3.70 3.14
CA LYS A 273 14.83 3.27 3.67
C LYS A 273 13.95 4.49 3.89
N VAL A 274 12.65 4.30 3.68
CA VAL A 274 11.64 5.32 3.98
C VAL A 274 11.46 5.46 5.49
N PHE A 275 11.55 6.70 5.99
CA PHE A 275 11.30 7.09 7.36
C PHE A 275 10.18 8.14 7.45
N GLY A 276 9.74 8.47 8.66
CA GLY A 276 8.86 9.62 8.88
C GLY A 276 9.64 10.93 8.98
N THR A 277 8.96 12.06 8.77
CA THR A 277 9.56 13.40 8.99
C THR A 277 10.07 13.58 10.42
N ALA A 278 9.40 12.99 11.42
CA ALA A 278 9.83 13.02 12.82
C ALA A 278 11.19 12.33 13.03
N ASP A 279 11.47 11.24 12.29
CA ASP A 279 12.76 10.55 12.37
C ASP A 279 13.87 11.41 11.76
N LEU A 280 13.60 12.07 10.63
CA LEU A 280 14.53 13.02 10.01
C LEU A 280 14.86 14.17 10.96
N GLU A 281 13.84 14.77 11.58
CA GLU A 281 14.01 15.85 12.55
C GLU A 281 14.85 15.40 13.75
N ALA A 282 14.57 14.22 14.31
CA ALA A 282 15.33 13.65 15.41
C ALA A 282 16.80 13.38 15.04
N LEU A 283 17.06 12.84 13.84
CA LEU A 283 18.42 12.60 13.36
C LEU A 283 19.20 13.89 13.10
N LEU A 284 18.57 14.90 12.50
CA LEU A 284 19.17 16.22 12.31
C LEU A 284 19.48 16.90 13.64
N ALA A 285 18.58 16.80 14.63
CA ALA A 285 18.79 17.36 15.96
C ALA A 285 19.91 16.65 16.74
N ALA A 286 20.13 15.35 16.50
CA ALA A 286 21.18 14.59 17.17
C ALA A 286 22.58 14.82 16.58
N LEU A 287 22.69 15.15 15.30
CA LEU A 287 23.96 15.27 14.58
C LEU A 287 24.99 16.24 15.19
N PRO A 288 24.62 17.44 15.69
CA PRO A 288 25.60 18.36 16.29
C PRO A 288 26.33 17.79 17.52
N GLY A 289 25.69 16.88 18.26
CA GLY A 289 26.28 16.21 19.43
C GLY A 289 26.88 14.84 19.15
N ALA A 290 26.92 14.43 17.88
CA ALA A 290 27.36 13.11 17.47
C ALA A 290 28.89 13.05 17.25
N ASP A 291 29.45 11.84 17.28
CA ASP A 291 30.85 11.56 16.99
C ASP A 291 31.24 12.13 15.62
N PRO A 292 32.49 12.62 15.42
CA PRO A 292 32.91 13.22 14.16
C PRO A 292 32.80 12.32 12.93
N GLY A 293 32.81 11.00 13.12
CA GLY A 293 32.61 10.00 12.06
C GLY A 293 31.14 9.78 11.68
N SER A 294 30.21 10.41 12.38
CA SER A 294 28.77 10.28 12.13
C SER A 294 28.35 10.93 10.82
N TRP A 295 27.31 10.38 10.21
CA TRP A 295 26.77 10.89 8.95
C TRP A 295 25.30 10.51 8.76
N LEU A 296 24.60 11.36 8.02
CA LEU A 296 23.25 11.14 7.53
C LEU A 296 23.25 11.44 6.03
N GLU A 297 22.66 10.57 5.23
CA GLU A 297 22.40 10.84 3.82
C GLU A 297 20.90 10.81 3.57
N VAL A 298 20.44 11.85 2.90
CA VAL A 298 19.05 12.06 2.52
C VAL A 298 18.98 11.99 1.00
N ARG A 299 18.02 11.22 0.46
CA ARG A 299 17.77 11.10 -0.98
C ARG A 299 16.44 11.78 -1.34
N SER A 300 16.46 12.65 -2.35
CA SER A 300 15.26 13.30 -2.88
C SER A 300 14.47 12.36 -3.80
N PHE A 301 13.23 12.74 -4.12
CA PHE A 301 12.37 11.95 -5.03
C PHE A 301 12.94 11.85 -6.47
N ARG A 302 13.85 12.76 -6.85
CA ARG A 302 14.59 12.71 -8.13
C ARG A 302 15.84 11.83 -8.07
N GLY A 303 16.14 11.24 -6.92
CA GLY A 303 17.31 10.37 -6.71
C GLY A 303 18.59 11.11 -6.32
N GLU A 304 18.55 12.44 -6.20
CA GLU A 304 19.70 13.22 -5.73
C GLU A 304 19.98 12.90 -4.27
N THR A 305 21.26 12.79 -3.89
CA THR A 305 21.64 12.47 -2.51
C THR A 305 22.43 13.61 -1.90
N ARG A 306 22.04 14.02 -0.68
CA ARG A 306 22.75 15.00 0.13
C ARG A 306 23.29 14.34 1.39
N ARG A 307 24.60 14.45 1.61
CA ARG A 307 25.26 14.01 2.84
C ARG A 307 25.36 15.15 3.85
N VAL A 308 25.03 14.84 5.08
CA VAL A 308 25.08 15.72 6.25
C VAL A 308 26.04 15.12 7.27
N THR A 309 26.85 15.98 7.89
CA THR A 309 27.83 15.61 8.91
C THR A 309 27.69 16.53 10.11
N PRO A 310 28.22 16.16 11.30
CA PRO A 310 28.17 17.02 12.49
C PRO A 310 28.75 18.42 12.28
N ALA A 311 29.73 18.59 11.40
CA ALA A 311 30.38 19.87 11.13
C ALA A 311 29.50 20.87 10.35
N ALA A 312 28.48 20.39 9.65
CA ALA A 312 27.63 21.22 8.78
C ALA A 312 26.22 20.61 8.72
N VAL A 313 25.43 20.91 9.76
CA VAL A 313 24.04 20.44 9.87
C VAL A 313 23.11 21.52 9.32
N PRO A 314 22.40 21.25 8.20
CA PRO A 314 21.39 22.17 7.67
C PRO A 314 20.15 22.20 8.57
N SER A 315 19.37 23.28 8.46
CA SER A 315 18.05 23.36 9.06
C SER A 315 17.09 22.34 8.44
N LEU A 316 16.05 21.96 9.18
CA LEU A 316 14.97 21.10 8.66
C LEU A 316 14.31 21.70 7.41
N ALA A 317 14.17 23.03 7.36
CA ALA A 317 13.60 23.72 6.21
C ALA A 317 14.46 23.56 4.94
N GLU A 318 15.79 23.66 5.07
CA GLU A 318 16.71 23.44 3.95
C GLU A 318 16.67 21.99 3.44
N VAL A 319 16.58 21.01 4.34
CA VAL A 319 16.45 19.60 3.94
C VAL A 319 15.09 19.34 3.31
N THR A 320 14.02 19.93 3.84
CA THR A 320 12.66 19.79 3.28
C THR A 320 12.57 20.41 1.88
N SER A 321 13.19 21.57 1.67
CA SER A 321 13.29 22.22 0.35
C SER A 321 14.00 21.30 -0.64
N PHE A 322 15.15 20.74 -0.26
CA PHE A 322 15.87 19.75 -1.08
C PHE A 322 15.02 18.52 -1.43
N LEU A 323 14.22 18.02 -0.48
CA LEU A 323 13.34 16.88 -0.71
C LEU A 323 12.13 17.21 -1.61
N GLN A 324 11.75 18.48 -1.73
CA GLN A 324 10.65 18.93 -2.58
C GLN A 324 11.09 19.24 -4.02
N GLY A 325 12.39 19.42 -4.26
CA GLY A 325 12.98 19.71 -5.57
C GLY A 325 12.70 21.12 -6.06
#